data_AF-A0A832M0M7-F1
#
_entry.id   AF-A0A832M0M7-F1
#
_cell.length_a   1.000
_cell.length_b   1.000
_cell.length_c   1.000
_cell.angle_alpha   90.00
_cell.angle_beta   90.00
_cell.angle_gamma   90.00
#
_symmetry.space_group_name_H-M   'P 1'
#
loop_
_entity.id
_entity.type
_entity.pdbx_description
1 polymer ?
#
loop_
_entity_poly.entity_id
_entity_poly.type
_entity_poly.pdbx_seq_one_letter_code
_entity_poly.pdbx_strand_id
1 'polypeptide(L)' 'MAKPGVCVVGTMHMDFIAYVDHLPRPGETVIGRNFEMQPGGKGANQAVAAARL' A
#
# COMPACT_ATOMS: atom_id res chain seq x y z
N MET A 1 -11.42 21.09 -24.42
CA MET A 1 -11.74 19.64 -24.28
C MET A 1 -11.29 19.19 -22.90
N ALA A 2 -12.05 18.32 -22.23
CA ALA A 2 -11.57 17.72 -20.98
C ALA A 2 -10.33 16.85 -21.24
N LYS A 3 -9.36 16.85 -20.31
CA LYS A 3 -8.17 15.98 -20.38
C LYS A 3 -8.66 14.51 -20.41
N PRO A 4 -8.13 13.62 -21.27
CA PRO A 4 -8.54 12.23 -21.29
C PRO A 4 -8.35 11.58 -19.91
N GLY A 5 -9.37 10.89 -19.40
CA GLY A 5 -9.31 10.16 -18.13
C GLY A 5 -8.81 8.73 -18.33
N VAL A 6 -8.12 8.18 -17.33
CA VAL A 6 -7.71 6.77 -17.29
C VAL A 6 -8.61 6.01 -16.33
N CYS A 7 -9.29 4.96 -16.82
CA CYS A 7 -10.02 4.03 -15.97
C CYS A 7 -9.11 2.86 -15.58
N VAL A 8 -8.97 2.58 -14.29
CA VAL A 8 -8.18 1.45 -13.77
C VAL A 8 -9.11 0.45 -13.10
N VAL A 9 -9.12 -0.79 -13.58
CA VAL A 9 -9.83 -1.91 -12.97
C VAL A 9 -8.81 -2.77 -12.24
N GLY A 10 -8.89 -2.83 -10.92
CA GLY A 10 -7.92 -3.57 -10.12
C GLY A 10 -8.23 -3.57 -8.63
N THR A 11 -7.26 -4.04 -7.85
CA THR A 11 -7.41 -4.18 -6.39
C THR A 11 -7.16 -2.88 -5.64
N MET A 12 -7.86 -2.74 -4.52
CA MET A 12 -7.66 -1.73 -3.49
C MET A 12 -7.71 -2.42 -2.12
N HIS A 13 -6.81 -2.06 -1.23
CA HIS A 13 -6.82 -2.53 0.16
C HIS A 13 -6.14 -1.51 1.08
N MET A 14 -6.19 -1.78 2.38
CA MET A 14 -5.44 -1.07 3.40
C MET A 14 -4.16 -1.87 3.68
N ASP A 15 -2.99 -1.27 3.49
CA ASP A 15 -1.72 -1.86 3.89
C ASP A 15 -1.51 -1.64 5.38
N PHE A 16 -1.10 -2.69 6.08
CA PHE A 16 -0.68 -2.66 7.47
C PHE A 16 0.83 -2.90 7.54
N ILE A 17 1.57 -1.86 7.92
CA ILE A 17 3.03 -1.85 7.89
C ILE A 17 3.54 -1.81 9.32
N ALA A 18 4.15 -2.91 9.77
CA ALA A 18 4.83 -3.00 11.06
C ALA A 18 6.34 -2.90 10.85
N TYR A 19 6.98 -1.93 11.50
CA TYR A 19 8.43 -1.76 11.45
C TYR A 19 9.08 -2.51 12.61
N VAL A 20 9.99 -3.42 12.29
CA VAL A 20 10.71 -4.28 13.24
C VAL A 20 12.21 -4.24 12.95
N ASP A 21 13.03 -4.67 13.90
CA ASP A 21 14.49 -4.73 13.72
C ASP A 21 14.92 -5.92 12.85
N HIS A 22 14.12 -6.99 12.85
CA HIS A 22 14.29 -8.16 12.00
C HIS A 22 12.95 -8.84 11.73
N LEU A 23 12.90 -9.64 10.66
CA LEU A 23 11.71 -10.46 10.38
C LEU A 23 11.58 -11.57 11.44
N PRO A 24 10.37 -11.78 12.01
CA PRO A 24 10.16 -12.83 13.00
C PRO A 24 10.47 -14.22 12.44
N ARG A 25 11.10 -15.06 13.26
CA ARG A 25 11.22 -16.51 12.99
C ARG A 25 9.96 -17.24 13.46
N PRO A 26 9.71 -18.48 12.99
CA PRO A 26 8.59 -19.28 13.49
C PRO A 26 8.60 -19.41 15.02
N GLY A 27 7.49 -19.03 15.66
CA GLY A 27 7.33 -19.08 17.12
C GLY A 27 7.87 -17.86 17.89
N GLU A 28 8.49 -16.90 17.21
CA GLU A 28 9.03 -15.69 17.81
C GLU A 28 7.99 -14.55 17.83
N THR A 29 7.95 -13.80 18.93
CA THR A 29 7.23 -12.51 19.01
C THR A 29 8.25 -11.37 19.04
N VAL A 30 8.13 -10.42 18.11
CA VAL A 30 9.03 -9.25 18.00
C VAL A 30 8.26 -7.97 18.37
N ILE A 31 8.88 -7.11 19.19
CA ILE A 31 8.32 -5.79 19.51
C ILE A 31 8.55 -4.85 18.34
N GLY A 32 7.46 -4.30 17.80
CA GLY A 32 7.52 -3.29 16.74
C GLY A 32 8.04 -1.95 17.24
N ARG A 33 8.76 -1.23 16.38
CA ARG A 33 9.18 0.15 16.61
C ARG A 33 8.12 1.17 16.17
N ASN A 34 7.31 0.81 15.17
CA ASN A 34 6.23 1.65 14.65
C ASN A 34 5.19 0.80 13.90
N PHE A 35 3.99 1.37 13.72
CA PHE A 35 2.91 0.79 12.92
C PHE A 35 2.22 1.88 12.09
N GLU A 36 1.98 1.60 10.82
CA GLU A 36 1.29 2.51 9.90
C GLU A 36 0.20 1.79 9.12
N MET A 37 -0.84 2.55 8.78
CA MET A 37 -1.90 2.13 7.86
C MET A 37 -1.88 3.04 6.63
N GLN A 38 -1.64 2.49 5.44
CA GLN A 38 -1.50 3.25 4.19
C GLN A 38 -2.42 2.69 3.09
N PRO A 39 -3.12 3.53 2.31
CA PRO A 39 -3.89 3.04 1.17
C PRO A 39 -2.99 2.27 0.21
N GLY A 40 -3.41 1.07 -0.16
CA GLY A 40 -2.65 0.16 -0.99
C GLY A 40 -3.52 -0.51 -2.06
N GLY A 41 -2.95 -1.53 -2.67
CA GLY A 41 -3.53 -2.23 -3.81
C GLY A 41 -2.94 -1.75 -5.13
N LYS A 42 -2.59 -2.71 -5.99
CA LYS A 42 -1.92 -2.43 -7.26
C LYS A 42 -2.79 -1.55 -8.17
N GLY A 43 -4.10 -1.80 -8.20
CA GLY A 43 -5.04 -1.00 -8.98
C GLY A 43 -5.14 0.44 -8.46
N ALA A 44 -5.34 0.61 -7.16
CA ALA A 44 -5.38 1.93 -6.53
C ALA A 44 -4.08 2.72 -6.74
N ASN A 45 -2.91 2.09 -6.54
CA ASN A 45 -1.61 2.74 -6.73
C ASN A 45 -1.38 3.18 -8.18
N GLN A 46 -1.80 2.37 -9.16
CA GLN A 46 -1.74 2.74 -10.58
C GLN A 46 -2.68 3.90 -10.91
N ALA A 47 -3.91 3.90 -10.38
CA ALA A 47 -4.86 4.98 -10.58
C ALA A 47 -4.34 6.32 -10.01
N VAL A 48 -3.77 6.31 -8.80
CA VAL A 48 -3.15 7.48 -8.18
C VAL A 48 -1.95 7.95 -8.99
N ALA A 49 -1.10 7.05 -9.47
CA ALA A 49 0.04 7.41 -10.32
C ALA A 49 -0.42 8.07 -11.62
N ALA A 50 -1.42 7.50 -12.32
CA ALA A 50 -1.96 8.07 -13.55
C ALA A 50 -2.59 9.45 -13.34
N ALA A 51 -3.28 9.67 -12.21
CA ALA A 51 -3.90 10.95 -11.89
C ALA A 51 -2.90 12.08 -11.54
N ARG A 52 -1.65 11.74 -11.16
CA ARG A 52 -0.61 12.69 -10.76
C ARG A 52 0.31 13.14 -11.92
N LEU A 53 0.08 12.65 -13.14
CA LEU A 53 0.82 12.99 -14.37
C LEU A 53 0.03 13.94 -15.29
#